data_AF-A0A953ZCC9-F1
#
_entry.id   AF-A0A953ZCC9-F1
#
_cell.length_a   1.000
_cell.length_b   1.000
_cell.length_c   1.000
_cell.angle_alpha   90.00
_cell.angle_beta   90.00
_cell.angle_gamma   90.00
#
_symmetry.space_group_name_H-M   'P 1'
#
loop_
_entity.id
_entity.type
_entity.pdbx_description
1 polymer ?
#
loop_
_entity_poly.entity_id
_entity_poly.type
_entity_poly.pdbx_seq_one_letter_code
_entity_poly.pdbx_strand_id
1 'polypeptide(L)'
;MFDHPYISDPEYSTTVVSWFDGGFHFFKRVPEDGIELFNVFHLAYGTIFVFALVMCHVWWKRGSFRVRKRQVLDSVLVAVAAIIIGGRLGEAIFYQPEYYFSEPMRLITNASGFTIHGMILGTIIVFWFWARWIKRPWFHLLDQSVIFVAFGTILGRIANFLSADLWGRETDVPWAVRFPMRGPLFRRIVANAKGDTFMVV
;
A
#
# COMPACT_ATOMS: atom_id res chain seq x y z
N MET A 1 -9.79 -14.66 16.07
CA MET A 1 -8.88 -13.56 15.66
C MET A 1 -7.90 -14.09 14.60
N PHE A 2 -8.39 -14.77 13.56
CA PHE A 2 -7.55 -15.42 12.53
C PHE A 2 -8.13 -15.37 11.11
N ASP A 3 -9.17 -14.56 10.86
CA ASP A 3 -9.71 -14.35 9.52
C ASP A 3 -9.75 -12.86 9.22
N HIS A 4 -8.59 -12.27 8.93
CA HIS A 4 -8.60 -11.04 8.13
C HIS A 4 -8.45 -11.49 6.68
N PRO A 5 -9.52 -11.47 5.86
CA PRO A 5 -9.38 -11.75 4.44
C PRO A 5 -8.35 -10.75 3.89
N TYR A 6 -7.46 -11.28 3.06
CA TYR A 6 -6.36 -10.56 2.43
C TYR A 6 -6.80 -9.18 1.88
N ILE A 7 -5.84 -8.26 1.88
CA ILE A 7 -5.85 -6.93 1.21
C ILE A 7 -6.10 -7.02 -0.33
N SER A 8 -6.36 -8.22 -0.86
CA SER A 8 -6.39 -8.53 -2.29
C SER A 8 -7.63 -9.31 -2.73
N ASP A 9 -8.76 -9.21 -2.03
CA ASP A 9 -10.03 -9.72 -2.56
C ASP A 9 -10.52 -8.76 -3.67
N PRO A 10 -10.46 -9.15 -4.96
CA PRO A 10 -10.83 -8.28 -6.09
C PRO A 10 -12.32 -7.96 -6.12
N GLU A 11 -13.14 -8.63 -5.32
CA GLU A 11 -14.57 -8.41 -5.30
C GLU A 11 -14.98 -7.07 -4.63
N TYR A 12 -14.12 -6.44 -3.82
CA TYR A 12 -14.59 -5.38 -2.90
C TYR A 12 -13.68 -4.15 -2.72
N SER A 13 -12.61 -3.96 -3.51
CA SER A 13 -11.64 -2.85 -3.34
C SER A 13 -11.64 -1.83 -4.50
N THR A 14 -12.14 -0.62 -4.21
CA THR A 14 -11.83 0.70 -4.82
C THR A 14 -11.94 0.92 -6.32
N THR A 15 -11.85 2.20 -6.73
CA THR A 15 -11.68 2.59 -8.14
C THR A 15 -10.43 1.93 -8.73
N VAL A 16 -10.66 0.87 -9.50
CA VAL A 16 -9.69 0.15 -10.30
C VAL A 16 -9.77 0.64 -11.74
N VAL A 17 -8.62 0.86 -12.35
CA VAL A 17 -8.49 1.01 -13.81
C VAL A 17 -8.30 -0.38 -14.40
N SER A 18 -9.14 -0.78 -15.34
CA SER A 18 -9.03 -2.03 -16.07
C SER A 18 -9.07 -1.80 -17.58
N TRP A 19 -8.45 -2.72 -18.33
CA TRP A 19 -8.51 -2.78 -19.78
C TRP A 19 -9.29 -4.01 -20.23
N PHE A 20 -10.40 -3.78 -20.91
CA PHE A 20 -11.23 -4.79 -21.59
C PHE A 20 -12.07 -4.08 -22.67
N ASP A 21 -12.69 -4.84 -23.58
CA ASP A 21 -13.48 -4.31 -24.71
C ASP A 21 -12.77 -3.25 -25.58
N GLY A 22 -11.44 -3.28 -25.62
CA GLY A 22 -10.63 -2.36 -26.42
C GLY A 22 -10.46 -0.95 -25.82
N GLY A 23 -10.74 -0.75 -24.53
CA GLY A 23 -10.63 0.56 -23.88
C GLY A 23 -10.25 0.53 -22.39
N PHE A 24 -9.95 1.71 -21.85
CA PHE A 24 -9.77 1.93 -20.42
C PHE A 24 -11.09 2.24 -19.74
N HIS A 25 -11.30 1.64 -18.57
CA HIS A 25 -12.49 1.87 -17.79
C HIS A 25 -12.19 1.92 -16.28
N PHE A 26 -13.03 2.64 -15.54
CA PHE A 26 -12.90 2.86 -14.09
C PHE A 26 -14.05 2.17 -13.37
N PHE A 27 -13.75 1.25 -12.46
CA PHE A 27 -14.76 0.47 -11.75
C PHE A 27 -14.43 0.28 -10.29
N LYS A 28 -15.43 -0.15 -9.52
CA LYS A 28 -15.23 -0.64 -8.15
C LYS A 28 -14.75 -2.11 -8.09
N ARG A 29 -14.86 -2.83 -9.21
CA ARG A 29 -14.50 -4.23 -9.41
C ARG A 29 -14.06 -4.44 -10.85
N VAL A 30 -13.03 -5.24 -11.07
CA VAL A 30 -12.61 -5.67 -12.41
C VAL A 30 -13.60 -6.71 -12.93
N PRO A 31 -14.06 -6.62 -14.20
CA PRO A 31 -14.85 -7.67 -14.82
C PRO A 31 -14.14 -9.03 -14.75
N GLU A 32 -14.89 -10.13 -14.81
CA GLU A 32 -14.31 -11.48 -14.72
C GLU A 32 -13.32 -11.78 -15.87
N ASP A 33 -13.48 -11.11 -17.00
CA ASP A 33 -12.66 -11.14 -18.20
C ASP A 33 -11.67 -9.97 -18.31
N GLY A 34 -11.66 -9.06 -17.33
CA GLY A 34 -10.78 -7.88 -17.30
C GLY A 34 -9.48 -8.11 -16.54
N ILE A 35 -8.47 -7.29 -16.84
CA ILE A 35 -7.20 -7.27 -16.10
C ILE A 35 -7.15 -6.01 -15.22
N GLU A 36 -6.83 -6.17 -13.93
CA GLU A 36 -6.54 -5.05 -13.03
C GLU A 36 -5.23 -4.39 -13.43
N LEU A 37 -5.27 -3.11 -13.79
CA LEU A 37 -4.05 -2.34 -14.10
C LEU A 37 -3.54 -1.58 -12.89
N PHE A 38 -4.41 -0.82 -12.22
CA PHE A 38 -4.07 -0.03 -11.04
C PHE A 38 -5.28 0.13 -10.12
N ASN A 39 -5.04 0.15 -8.80
CA ASN A 39 -6.04 0.43 -7.78
C ASN A 39 -5.61 1.59 -6.87
N VAL A 40 -6.44 1.95 -5.90
CA VAL A 40 -6.17 3.06 -4.97
C VAL A 40 -4.90 2.87 -4.15
N PHE A 41 -4.53 1.65 -3.79
CA PHE A 41 -3.26 1.39 -3.09
C PHE A 41 -2.08 1.67 -4.02
N HIS A 42 -2.14 1.24 -5.29
CA HIS A 42 -1.13 1.59 -6.29
C HIS A 42 -1.01 3.11 -6.45
N LEU A 43 -2.13 3.82 -6.52
CA LEU A 43 -2.14 5.29 -6.59
C LEU A 43 -1.56 5.93 -5.32
N ALA A 44 -1.89 5.41 -4.14
CA ALA A 44 -1.37 5.89 -2.88
C ALA A 44 0.15 5.69 -2.79
N TYR A 45 0.65 4.47 -3.06
CA TYR A 45 2.09 4.17 -3.05
C TYR A 45 2.85 4.95 -4.12
N GLY A 46 2.31 5.06 -5.33
CA GLY A 46 2.88 5.90 -6.39
C GLY A 46 2.96 7.37 -5.98
N THR A 47 1.92 7.89 -5.34
CA THR A 47 1.90 9.26 -4.81
C THR A 47 2.93 9.45 -3.71
N ILE A 48 3.09 8.49 -2.79
CA ILE A 48 4.13 8.53 -1.76
C ILE A 48 5.51 8.56 -2.40
N PHE A 49 5.74 7.73 -3.42
CA PHE A 49 7.02 7.67 -4.13
C PHE A 49 7.36 8.99 -4.84
N VAL A 50 6.40 9.54 -5.59
CA VAL A 50 6.58 10.84 -6.27
C VAL A 50 6.79 11.96 -5.25
N PHE A 51 5.99 11.99 -4.18
CA PHE A 51 6.15 12.95 -3.09
C PHE A 51 7.55 12.85 -2.47
N ALA A 52 8.03 11.63 -2.20
CA ALA A 52 9.36 11.40 -1.66
C ALA A 52 10.44 11.96 -2.61
N LEU A 53 10.39 11.65 -3.90
CA LEU A 53 11.34 12.17 -4.89
C LEU A 53 11.32 13.70 -4.97
N VAL A 54 10.13 14.31 -5.03
CA VAL A 54 9.98 15.77 -5.15
C VAL A 54 10.47 16.47 -3.89
N MET A 55 10.06 16.03 -2.71
CA MET A 55 10.48 16.64 -1.44
C MET A 55 11.98 16.48 -1.21
N CYS A 56 12.52 15.29 -1.46
CA CYS A 56 13.95 15.05 -1.43
C CYS A 56 14.72 16.00 -2.35
N HIS A 57 14.23 16.20 -3.58
CA HIS A 57 14.84 17.13 -4.53
C HIS A 57 14.77 18.59 -4.06
N VAL A 58 13.61 19.02 -3.54
CA VAL A 58 13.40 20.38 -3.04
C VAL A 58 14.30 20.68 -1.84
N TRP A 59 14.36 19.78 -0.88
CA TRP A 59 15.21 19.93 0.32
C TRP A 59 16.70 19.88 0.00
N TRP A 60 17.09 19.11 -1.01
CA TRP A 60 18.46 19.13 -1.50
C TRP A 60 18.80 20.50 -2.11
N LYS A 61 17.92 21.06 -2.96
CA LYS A 61 18.10 22.41 -3.53
C LYS A 61 18.15 23.50 -2.46
N ARG A 62 17.44 23.34 -1.34
CA ARG A 62 17.43 24.28 -0.20
C ARG A 62 18.65 24.13 0.72
N GLY A 63 19.55 23.17 0.47
CA GLY A 63 20.72 22.92 1.32
C GLY A 63 20.40 22.21 2.64
N SER A 64 19.17 21.70 2.82
CA SER A 64 18.75 20.96 4.02
C SER A 64 19.48 19.63 4.16
N PHE A 65 19.95 19.06 3.05
CA PHE A 65 20.73 17.84 3.02
C PHE A 65 22.23 18.14 2.85
N ARG A 66 23.04 17.78 3.86
CA ARG A 66 24.51 17.77 3.74
C ARG A 66 25.04 16.55 2.98
N VAL A 67 24.33 16.07 1.96
CA VAL A 67 24.69 14.90 1.14
C VAL A 67 24.67 15.23 -0.35
N ARG A 68 25.37 14.42 -1.16
CA ARG A 68 25.37 14.58 -2.61
C ARG A 68 23.96 14.34 -3.16
N LYS A 69 23.56 15.07 -4.20
CA LYS A 69 22.25 14.91 -4.88
C LYS A 69 21.90 13.45 -5.15
N ARG A 70 22.87 12.69 -5.65
CA ARG A 70 22.71 11.27 -5.98
C ARG A 70 22.32 10.44 -4.75
N GLN A 71 22.96 10.69 -3.61
CA GLN A 71 22.66 9.98 -2.36
C GLN A 71 21.24 10.25 -1.84
N VAL A 72 20.65 11.39 -2.19
CA VAL A 72 19.26 11.70 -1.84
C VAL A 72 18.28 10.90 -2.70
N LEU A 73 18.55 10.73 -4.00
CA LEU A 73 17.71 9.88 -4.85
C LEU A 73 17.91 8.40 -4.53
N ASP A 74 19.16 8.00 -4.26
CA ASP A 74 19.49 6.65 -3.82
C ASP A 74 18.75 6.29 -2.53
N SER A 75 18.55 7.24 -1.59
CA SER A 75 17.83 6.97 -0.34
C SER A 75 16.39 6.54 -0.56
N VAL A 76 15.70 7.15 -1.52
CA VAL A 76 14.31 6.81 -1.86
C VAL A 76 14.25 5.41 -2.47
N LEU A 77 15.16 5.08 -3.38
CA LEU A 77 15.23 3.75 -3.99
C LEU A 77 15.60 2.66 -2.99
N VAL A 78 16.56 2.94 -2.11
CA VAL A 78 16.96 2.05 -1.01
C VAL A 78 15.80 1.83 -0.05
N ALA A 79 14.98 2.85 0.24
CA ALA A 79 13.79 2.72 1.09
C ALA A 79 12.76 1.78 0.45
N VAL A 80 12.43 2.02 -0.83
CA VAL A 80 11.45 1.20 -1.55
C VAL A 80 11.92 -0.26 -1.59
N ALA A 81 13.18 -0.51 -1.91
CA ALA A 81 13.74 -1.86 -1.90
C ALA A 81 13.67 -2.50 -0.51
N ALA A 82 14.02 -1.75 0.56
CA ALA A 82 13.99 -2.25 1.92
C ALA A 82 12.57 -2.59 2.41
N ILE A 83 11.58 -1.77 2.05
CA ILE A 83 10.17 -2.01 2.35
C ILE A 83 9.68 -3.28 1.64
N ILE A 84 9.94 -3.40 0.34
CA ILE A 84 9.52 -4.56 -0.47
C ILE A 84 10.17 -5.85 0.06
N ILE A 85 11.49 -5.85 0.23
CA ILE A 85 12.22 -7.02 0.70
C ILE A 85 11.84 -7.35 2.14
N GLY A 86 11.82 -6.36 3.02
CA GLY A 86 11.52 -6.53 4.44
C GLY A 86 10.10 -7.05 4.67
N GLY A 87 9.12 -6.51 3.96
CA GLY A 87 7.73 -6.93 4.09
C GLY A 87 7.51 -8.38 3.64
N ARG A 88 8.20 -8.81 2.57
CA ARG A 88 8.18 -10.19 2.05
C ARG A 88 8.87 -11.17 2.98
N LEU A 89 10.08 -10.85 3.42
CA LEU A 89 10.80 -11.68 4.37
C LEU A 89 10.07 -11.76 5.72
N GLY A 90 9.42 -10.67 6.15
CA GLY A 90 8.61 -10.68 7.35
C GLY A 90 7.40 -11.60 7.26
N GLU A 91 6.71 -11.63 6.11
CA GLU A 91 5.62 -12.60 5.85
C GLU A 91 6.14 -14.03 5.98
N ALA A 92 7.25 -14.32 5.31
CA ALA A 92 7.82 -15.65 5.28
C ALA A 92 8.32 -16.10 6.65
N ILE A 93 9.03 -15.25 7.39
CA ILE A 93 9.65 -15.67 8.65
C ILE A 93 8.64 -15.69 9.80
N PHE A 94 7.75 -14.69 9.89
CA PHE A 94 6.90 -14.52 11.07
C PHE A 94 5.49 -15.09 10.93
N TYR A 95 4.98 -15.27 9.71
CA TYR A 95 3.59 -15.67 9.49
C TYR A 95 3.43 -17.00 8.76
N GLN A 96 4.26 -17.28 7.75
CA GLN A 96 4.13 -18.50 6.93
C GLN A 96 5.46 -19.24 6.68
N PRO A 97 6.26 -19.57 7.73
CA PRO A 97 7.59 -20.15 7.55
C PRO A 97 7.58 -21.48 6.80
N GLU A 98 6.69 -22.41 7.14
CA GLU A 98 6.62 -23.73 6.50
C GLU A 98 6.27 -23.62 5.00
N TYR A 99 5.38 -22.70 4.64
CA TYR A 99 4.96 -22.48 3.26
C TYR A 99 6.11 -21.93 2.39
N TYR A 100 6.88 -20.98 2.91
CA TYR A 100 7.97 -20.36 2.15
C TYR A 100 9.28 -21.16 2.21
N PHE A 101 9.54 -21.92 3.27
CA PHE A 101 10.71 -22.79 3.33
C PHE A 101 10.57 -24.06 2.48
N SER A 102 9.35 -24.56 2.28
CA SER A 102 9.11 -25.69 1.37
C SER A 102 9.28 -25.31 -0.10
N GLU A 103 8.94 -24.08 -0.48
CA GLU A 103 9.13 -23.57 -1.85
C GLU A 103 9.70 -22.14 -1.87
N PRO A 104 11.02 -21.97 -1.70
CA PRO A 104 11.66 -20.66 -1.56
C PRO A 104 11.45 -19.71 -2.74
N MET A 105 11.25 -20.25 -3.95
CA MET A 105 11.00 -19.43 -5.15
C MET A 105 9.71 -18.61 -5.04
N ARG A 106 8.76 -19.04 -4.18
CA ARG A 106 7.52 -18.32 -3.90
C ARG A 106 7.73 -16.96 -3.26
N LEU A 107 8.88 -16.71 -2.63
CA LEU A 107 9.24 -15.38 -2.14
C LEU A 107 9.26 -14.32 -3.26
N ILE A 108 9.55 -14.74 -4.49
CA ILE A 108 9.65 -13.88 -5.67
C ILE A 108 8.37 -13.97 -6.50
N THR A 109 7.78 -15.16 -6.63
CA THR A 109 6.66 -15.40 -7.56
C THR A 109 5.27 -15.16 -6.97
N ASN A 110 5.08 -15.22 -5.65
CA ASN A 110 3.77 -14.92 -5.07
C ASN A 110 3.50 -13.42 -5.07
N ALA A 111 2.32 -13.02 -5.56
CA ALA A 111 1.86 -11.64 -5.50
C ALA A 111 1.31 -11.26 -4.10
N SER A 112 0.81 -12.21 -3.31
CA SER A 112 0.08 -11.93 -2.06
C SER A 112 0.95 -12.03 -0.80
N GLY A 113 0.73 -11.13 0.17
CA GLY A 113 1.33 -11.17 1.51
C GLY A 113 2.42 -10.11 1.75
N PHE A 114 2.08 -9.03 2.44
CA PHE A 114 3.04 -8.01 2.86
C PHE A 114 2.81 -7.66 4.33
N THR A 115 3.83 -7.82 5.16
CA THR A 115 3.72 -7.50 6.59
C THR A 115 4.24 -6.10 6.88
N ILE A 116 3.47 -5.30 7.62
CA ILE A 116 3.93 -3.98 8.08
C ILE A 116 5.12 -4.09 9.03
N HIS A 117 5.15 -5.09 9.89
CA HIS A 117 6.28 -5.34 10.79
C HIS A 117 7.56 -5.65 10.02
N GLY A 118 7.48 -6.48 8.97
CA GLY A 118 8.60 -6.77 8.09
C GLY A 118 9.08 -5.53 7.33
N MET A 119 8.15 -4.71 6.82
CA MET A 119 8.49 -3.45 6.14
C MET A 119 9.26 -2.50 7.06
N ILE A 120 8.80 -2.32 8.30
CA ILE A 120 9.45 -1.45 9.29
C ILE A 120 10.83 -1.99 9.66
N LEU A 121 10.92 -3.27 10.05
CA LEU A 121 12.17 -3.88 10.48
C LEU A 121 13.21 -3.90 9.35
N GLY A 122 12.80 -4.30 8.15
CA GLY A 122 13.67 -4.32 6.97
C GLY A 122 14.20 -2.92 6.63
N THR A 123 13.34 -1.89 6.68
CA THR A 123 13.75 -0.50 6.44
C THR A 123 14.77 -0.03 7.48
N ILE A 124 14.54 -0.33 8.77
CA ILE A 124 15.47 0.03 9.84
C ILE A 124 16.84 -0.61 9.61
N ILE A 125 16.88 -1.91 9.33
CA ILE A 125 18.13 -2.65 9.12
C ILE A 125 18.88 -2.11 7.89
N VAL A 126 18.20 -1.99 6.75
CA VAL A 126 18.84 -1.55 5.51
C VAL A 126 19.36 -0.12 5.63
N PHE A 127 18.57 0.80 6.19
CA PHE A 127 19.05 2.17 6.37
C PHE A 127 20.22 2.24 7.37
N TRP A 128 20.28 1.34 8.37
CA TRP A 128 21.36 1.32 9.37
C TRP A 128 22.70 0.92 8.73
N PHE A 129 22.67 -0.05 7.82
CA PHE A 129 23.82 -0.41 6.99
C PHE A 129 24.16 0.70 5.98
N TRP A 130 23.15 1.23 5.29
CA TRP A 130 23.33 2.27 4.29
C TRP A 130 23.96 3.53 4.90
N ALA A 131 23.52 3.97 6.09
CA ALA A 131 24.08 5.09 6.84
C ALA A 131 25.60 4.95 7.05
N ARG A 132 26.06 3.75 7.42
CA ARG A 132 27.49 3.45 7.60
C ARG A 132 28.24 3.49 6.29
N TRP A 133 27.67 2.93 5.24
CA TRP A 133 28.28 2.91 3.92
C TRP A 133 28.49 4.32 3.36
N ILE A 134 27.52 5.22 3.54
CA ILE A 134 27.64 6.62 3.12
C ILE A 134 28.31 7.53 4.14
N LYS A 135 28.78 6.98 5.28
CA LYS A 135 29.42 7.68 6.40
C LYS A 135 28.58 8.85 6.95
N ARG A 136 27.30 8.60 7.20
CA ARG A 136 26.36 9.60 7.76
C ARG A 136 25.78 9.16 9.10
N PRO A 137 25.46 10.11 9.99
CA PRO A 137 24.78 9.78 11.24
C PRO A 137 23.44 9.11 10.97
N TRP A 138 23.25 7.94 11.56
CA TRP A 138 22.00 7.17 11.49
C TRP A 138 20.77 8.01 11.85
N PHE A 139 20.84 8.75 12.96
CA PHE A 139 19.73 9.56 13.45
C PHE A 139 19.32 10.69 12.51
N HIS A 140 20.24 11.25 11.71
CA HIS A 140 19.85 12.23 10.69
C HIS A 140 19.00 11.62 9.59
N LEU A 141 19.32 10.39 9.16
CA LEU A 141 18.52 9.72 8.13
C LEU A 141 17.14 9.33 8.65
N LEU A 142 17.05 8.95 9.93
CA LEU A 142 15.77 8.69 10.59
C LEU A 142 14.92 9.96 10.72
N ASP A 143 15.49 11.05 11.23
CA ASP A 143 14.77 12.31 11.40
C ASP A 143 14.15 12.80 10.08
N GLN A 144 14.92 12.67 8.99
CA GLN A 144 14.46 13.00 7.65
C GLN A 144 13.41 12.04 7.10
N SER A 145 13.39 10.79 7.54
CA SER A 145 12.44 9.80 7.05
C SER A 145 11.05 9.91 7.69
N VAL A 146 10.94 10.50 8.88
CA VAL A 146 9.68 10.64 9.63
C VAL A 146 8.57 11.30 8.81
N ILE A 147 8.88 12.33 8.02
CA ILE A 147 7.86 13.00 7.20
C ILE A 147 7.24 12.06 6.16
N PHE A 148 8.04 11.14 5.61
CA PHE A 148 7.60 10.23 4.56
C PHE A 148 6.77 9.11 5.16
N VAL A 149 7.15 8.66 6.37
CA VAL A 149 6.34 7.71 7.16
C VAL A 149 5.00 8.33 7.53
N ALA A 150 4.97 9.58 8.00
CA ALA A 150 3.74 10.27 8.37
C ALA A 150 2.82 10.47 7.15
N PHE A 151 3.36 11.00 6.05
CA PHE A 151 2.62 11.19 4.81
C PHE A 151 2.11 9.87 4.23
N GLY A 152 2.96 8.84 4.22
CA GLY A 152 2.60 7.50 3.78
C GLY A 152 1.50 6.88 4.64
N THR A 153 1.52 7.10 5.96
CA THR A 153 0.48 6.63 6.87
C THR A 153 -0.87 7.30 6.57
N ILE A 154 -0.88 8.61 6.31
CA ILE A 154 -2.10 9.35 5.95
C ILE A 154 -2.68 8.80 4.64
N LEU A 155 -1.86 8.69 3.60
CA LEU A 155 -2.32 8.16 2.30
C LEU A 155 -2.75 6.69 2.40
N GLY A 156 -2.07 5.88 3.21
CA GLY A 156 -2.48 4.51 3.50
C GLY A 156 -3.85 4.45 4.19
N ARG A 157 -4.13 5.35 5.13
CA ARG A 157 -5.45 5.42 5.79
C ARG A 157 -6.55 5.93 4.86
N ILE A 158 -6.24 6.88 3.99
CA ILE A 158 -7.16 7.32 2.93
C ILE A 158 -7.43 6.17 1.97
N ALA A 159 -6.40 5.43 1.56
CA ALA A 159 -6.54 4.26 0.71
C ALA A 159 -7.44 3.22 1.37
N ASN A 160 -7.15 2.83 2.62
CA ASN A 160 -7.99 1.92 3.39
C ASN A 160 -9.46 2.37 3.41
N PHE A 161 -9.72 3.65 3.71
CA PHE A 161 -11.08 4.19 3.73
C PHE A 161 -11.76 4.10 2.35
N LEU A 162 -11.07 4.47 1.27
CA LEU A 162 -11.61 4.40 -0.10
C LEU A 162 -11.82 2.95 -0.56
N SER A 163 -10.93 2.04 -0.15
CA SER A 163 -11.00 0.61 -0.42
C SER A 163 -12.04 -0.12 0.41
N ALA A 164 -12.73 0.57 1.33
CA ALA A 164 -13.55 -0.07 2.35
C ALA A 164 -12.77 -1.17 3.08
N ASP A 165 -11.51 -0.92 3.41
CA ASP A 165 -10.64 -1.80 4.16
C ASP A 165 -10.35 -1.20 5.55
N LEU A 166 -10.25 -2.04 6.57
CA LEU A 166 -9.97 -1.63 7.96
C LEU A 166 -10.94 -0.56 8.52
N TRP A 167 -12.25 -0.80 8.42
CA TRP A 167 -13.27 0.07 9.02
C TRP A 167 -13.37 -0.07 10.56
N GLY A 168 -14.00 0.92 11.19
CA GLY A 168 -14.17 0.99 12.65
C GLY A 168 -15.30 0.11 13.18
N ARG A 169 -15.67 0.34 14.45
CA ARG A 169 -16.82 -0.32 15.08
C ARG A 169 -18.13 0.23 14.54
N GLU A 170 -19.18 -0.60 14.55
CA GLU A 170 -20.55 -0.17 14.28
C GLU A 170 -20.97 0.94 15.26
N THR A 171 -21.68 1.94 14.75
CA THR A 171 -22.06 3.12 15.51
C THR A 171 -23.17 3.89 14.80
N ASP A 172 -23.97 4.63 15.58
CA ASP A 172 -25.14 5.39 15.11
C ASP A 172 -24.89 6.91 15.08
N VAL A 173 -23.64 7.36 15.20
CA VAL A 173 -23.28 8.78 15.12
C VAL A 173 -23.55 9.36 13.72
N PRO A 174 -23.87 10.67 13.59
CA PRO A 174 -24.31 11.24 12.31
C PRO A 174 -23.23 11.28 11.21
N TRP A 175 -21.96 11.05 11.55
CA TRP A 175 -20.85 10.94 10.59
C TRP A 175 -20.44 9.49 10.31
N ALA A 176 -21.26 8.50 10.72
CA ALA A 176 -21.02 7.10 10.38
C ALA A 176 -21.07 6.90 8.86
N VAL A 177 -20.10 6.16 8.33
CA VAL A 177 -19.99 5.86 6.90
C VAL A 177 -20.43 4.44 6.66
N ARG A 178 -21.39 4.25 5.74
CA ARG A 178 -21.83 2.92 5.31
C ARG A 178 -20.88 2.38 4.25
N PHE A 179 -20.11 1.36 4.59
CA PHE A 179 -19.28 0.63 3.66
C PHE A 179 -20.08 -0.51 3.00
N PRO A 180 -19.84 -0.84 1.72
CA PRO A 180 -20.39 -2.04 1.10
C PRO A 180 -19.89 -3.29 1.86
N MET A 181 -20.81 -4.04 2.49
CA MET A 181 -20.47 -5.18 3.36
C MET A 181 -19.85 -6.37 2.60
N ARG A 182 -18.95 -7.09 3.28
CA ARG A 182 -18.38 -8.39 2.86
C ARG A 182 -19.33 -9.53 3.30
N GLY A 183 -19.83 -10.35 2.36
CA GLY A 183 -20.42 -11.67 2.69
C GLY A 183 -21.58 -12.13 1.79
N PRO A 184 -21.77 -13.46 1.62
CA PRO A 184 -22.80 -14.07 0.74
C PRO A 184 -24.25 -13.88 1.20
N LEU A 185 -24.47 -13.16 2.31
CA LEU A 185 -25.80 -12.97 2.90
C LEU A 185 -26.51 -11.68 2.50
N PHE A 186 -25.89 -10.74 1.76
CA PHE A 186 -26.58 -9.51 1.36
C PHE A 186 -26.36 -9.12 -0.10
N ARG A 187 -27.47 -9.18 -0.83
CA ARG A 187 -27.69 -8.83 -2.24
C ARG A 187 -27.17 -7.43 -2.58
N ARG A 188 -26.58 -7.33 -3.79
CA ARG A 188 -26.10 -6.12 -4.46
C ARG A 188 -27.12 -4.97 -4.40
N ILE A 189 -26.68 -3.80 -3.93
CA ILE A 189 -27.34 -2.53 -4.22
C ILE A 189 -26.64 -1.93 -5.46
N VAL A 190 -27.34 -1.89 -6.59
CA VAL A 190 -26.92 -1.14 -7.78
C VAL A 190 -27.76 0.12 -7.84
N ALA A 191 -27.11 1.28 -7.92
CA ALA A 191 -27.79 2.55 -8.21
C ALA A 191 -27.67 2.82 -9.71
N ASN A 192 -28.79 3.16 -10.36
CA ASN A 192 -28.73 3.66 -11.72
C ASN A 192 -28.27 5.13 -11.74
N ALA A 193 -28.07 5.70 -12.94
CA ALA A 193 -27.59 7.07 -13.13
C ALA A 193 -28.47 8.20 -12.52
N LYS A 194 -29.62 7.87 -11.92
CA LYS A 194 -30.52 8.81 -11.21
C LYS A 194 -30.48 8.67 -9.68
N GLY A 195 -29.71 7.73 -9.13
CA GLY A 195 -29.52 7.58 -7.69
C GLY A 195 -30.56 6.71 -6.97
N ASP A 196 -31.51 6.10 -7.69
CA ASP A 196 -32.48 5.18 -7.09
C ASP A 196 -31.85 3.79 -6.86
N THR A 197 -32.01 3.26 -5.64
CA THR A 197 -31.52 1.94 -5.24
C THR A 197 -32.63 0.90 -5.31
N PHE A 198 -32.40 -0.21 -6.03
CA PHE A 198 -33.35 -1.33 -6.09
C PHE A 198 -32.72 -2.64 -5.60
N MET A 199 -33.56 -3.47 -4.99
CA MET A 199 -33.24 -4.84 -4.62
C MET A 199 -33.43 -5.74 -5.84
N VAL A 200 -32.35 -6.25 -6.42
CA VAL A 200 -32.44 -7.35 -7.39
C VAL A 200 -32.34 -8.65 -6.59
N VAL A 201 -33.38 -9.49 -6.70
CA VAL A 201 -33.46 -10.81 -6.06
C VAL A 201 -32.38 -11.74 -6.59
#